data_AF-Q0W6R2-F1
#
_entry.id   AF-Q0W6R2-F1
#
_cell.length_a   1.000
_cell.length_b   1.000
_cell.length_c   1.000
_cell.angle_alpha   90.00
_cell.angle_beta   90.00
_cell.angle_gamma   90.00
#
_symmetry.space_group_name_H-M   'P 1'
#
loop_
_entity.id
_entity.type
_entity.pdbx_description
1 polymer ?
#
loop_
_entity_poly.entity_id
_entity_poly.type
_entity_poly.pdbx_seq_one_letter_code
_entity_poly.pdbx_strand_id
1 'polypeptide(L)'
;MEINPLRIPVASMAGIAAIIIFSALGIASALQYPGSSAFLDTLWLDDPGNTNLNPYGASYFNSACILSGLLLVLFYLGLIRWHSDHTVQKALLAIGQLSGITSGAALLMAGLRPALYGSEHYLWTTVFLGTTAIALLFITAAFLGHLYYGWPTLLIGIMGMTLCMIALILRLVSIDIGIADLIAVIPAFLWVGAFSGNTYSRFAGEELKISVAG
;
A
#
# COMPACT_ATOMS: atom_id res chain seq x y z
N MET A 1 24.43 5.95 -21.90
CA MET A 1 22.96 5.94 -22.02
C MET A 1 22.44 6.42 -20.68
N GLU A 2 21.99 7.67 -20.60
CA GLU A 2 21.43 8.23 -19.35
C GLU A 2 19.91 8.08 -19.41
N ILE A 3 19.34 7.33 -18.47
CA ILE A 3 17.89 7.27 -18.28
C ILE A 3 17.48 8.63 -17.69
N ASN A 4 16.52 9.31 -18.31
CA ASN A 4 16.07 10.60 -17.80
C ASN A 4 15.11 10.38 -16.61
N PRO A 5 15.53 10.72 -15.37
CA PRO A 5 14.71 10.44 -14.18
C PRO A 5 13.37 11.19 -14.19
N LEU A 6 13.23 12.28 -14.94
CA LEU A 6 11.98 13.06 -15.04
C LEU A 6 10.88 12.36 -15.83
N ARG A 7 11.22 11.32 -16.60
CA ARG A 7 10.25 10.57 -17.41
C ARG A 7 9.76 9.30 -16.73
N ILE A 8 10.44 8.85 -15.68
CA ILE A 8 10.00 7.74 -14.82
C ILE A 8 8.63 8.11 -14.21
N PRO A 9 7.60 7.24 -14.33
CA PRO A 9 6.30 7.52 -13.77
C PRO A 9 6.35 7.67 -12.24
N VAL A 10 5.72 8.72 -11.72
CA VAL A 10 5.59 8.98 -10.28
C VAL A 10 5.08 7.76 -9.52
N ALA A 11 4.13 7.02 -10.12
CA ALA A 11 3.63 5.77 -9.53
C ALA A 11 4.74 4.77 -9.22
N SER A 12 5.71 4.59 -10.12
CA SER A 12 6.79 3.63 -9.90
C SER A 12 7.69 4.02 -8.72
N MET A 13 8.14 5.28 -8.69
CA MET A 13 9.03 5.77 -7.63
C MET A 13 8.31 5.81 -6.28
N ALA A 14 7.08 6.33 -6.25
CA ALA A 14 6.31 6.48 -5.03
C ALA A 14 5.95 5.13 -4.41
N GLY A 15 5.55 4.14 -5.22
CA GLY A 15 5.21 2.81 -4.71
C GLY A 15 6.41 2.06 -4.14
N ILE A 16 7.56 2.09 -4.81
CA ILE A 16 8.80 1.49 -4.28
C ILE A 16 9.23 2.19 -2.98
N ALA A 17 9.21 3.53 -2.97
CA ALA A 17 9.56 4.31 -1.79
C ALA A 17 8.62 3.99 -0.60
N ALA A 18 7.30 3.85 -0.86
CA ALA A 18 6.33 3.52 0.19
C ALA A 18 6.68 2.21 0.88
N ILE A 19 7.04 1.17 0.12
CA ILE A 19 7.39 -0.14 0.68
C ILE A 19 8.67 -0.07 1.48
N ILE A 20 9.71 0.58 0.95
CA ILE A 20 11.00 0.71 1.63
C ILE A 20 10.83 1.46 2.94
N ILE A 21 10.12 2.59 2.93
CA ILE A 21 9.90 3.40 4.14
C ILE A 21 9.05 2.64 5.15
N PHE A 22 7.93 2.05 4.73
CA PHE A 22 7.07 1.28 5.63
C PHE A 22 7.83 0.14 6.30
N SER A 23 8.61 -0.61 5.50
CA SER A 23 9.37 -1.76 5.98
C SER A 23 10.52 -1.35 6.88
N ALA A 24 11.33 -0.36 6.48
CA ALA A 24 12.50 0.07 7.25
C ALA A 24 12.10 0.67 8.61
N LEU A 25 11.09 1.55 8.62
CA LEU A 25 10.63 2.17 9.87
C LEU A 25 9.80 1.20 10.72
N GLY A 26 9.04 0.28 10.09
CA GLY A 26 8.34 -0.80 10.78
C GLY A 26 9.32 -1.74 11.49
N ILE A 27 10.37 -2.18 10.80
CA ILE A 27 11.44 -2.99 11.40
C ILE A 27 12.16 -2.22 12.51
N ALA A 28 12.48 -0.94 12.30
CA ALA A 28 13.11 -0.11 13.32
C ALA A 28 12.24 0.03 14.58
N SER A 29 10.91 0.12 14.43
CA SER A 29 9.98 0.10 15.56
C SER A 29 9.97 -1.26 16.26
N ALA A 30 9.88 -2.35 15.49
CA ALA A 30 9.85 -3.71 16.04
C ALA A 30 11.13 -4.06 16.82
N LEU A 31 12.30 -3.62 16.34
CA LEU A 31 13.58 -3.83 17.04
C LEU A 31 13.68 -3.08 18.37
N GLN A 32 12.86 -2.06 18.57
CA GLN A 32 12.82 -1.27 19.81
C GLN A 32 11.71 -1.72 20.77
N TYR A 33 10.93 -2.74 20.38
CA TYR A 33 9.83 -3.24 21.19
C TYR A 33 10.37 -3.91 22.47
N PRO A 34 9.94 -3.47 23.67
CA PRO A 34 10.48 -3.99 24.93
C PRO A 34 9.92 -5.38 25.26
N GLY A 35 10.76 -6.24 25.85
CA GLY A 35 10.34 -7.51 26.45
C GLY A 35 10.74 -8.78 25.67
N SER A 36 10.67 -9.94 26.35
CA SER A 36 11.01 -11.25 25.78
C SER A 36 9.94 -11.84 24.86
N SER A 37 8.71 -11.30 24.88
CA SER A 37 7.59 -11.64 23.98
C SER A 37 7.47 -10.70 22.77
N ALA A 38 8.44 -9.81 22.55
CA ALA A 38 8.40 -8.77 21.52
C ALA A 38 8.01 -9.27 20.11
N PHE A 39 8.36 -10.52 19.76
CA PHE A 39 7.95 -11.12 18.48
C PHE A 39 6.43 -11.36 18.38
N LEU A 40 5.79 -11.84 19.45
CA LEU A 40 4.35 -12.10 19.46
C LEU A 40 3.55 -10.80 19.56
N ASP A 41 4.06 -9.83 20.31
CA ASP A 41 3.39 -8.55 20.52
C ASP A 41 3.46 -7.66 19.26
N THR A 42 4.51 -7.80 18.44
CA THR A 42 4.60 -7.14 17.13
C THR A 42 3.72 -7.78 16.04
N LEU A 43 3.07 -8.92 16.31
CA LEU A 43 2.09 -9.50 15.38
C LEU A 43 0.81 -8.66 15.30
N TRP A 44 0.50 -7.90 16.35
CA TRP A 44 -0.55 -6.90 16.34
C TRP A 44 -0.04 -5.67 15.60
N LEU A 45 -0.66 -5.35 14.47
CA LEU A 45 -0.17 -4.25 13.62
C LEU A 45 -0.19 -2.89 14.34
N ASP A 46 -1.08 -2.72 15.33
CA ASP A 46 -1.29 -1.44 16.03
C ASP A 46 -0.34 -1.26 17.24
N ASP A 47 0.16 -2.36 17.81
CA ASP A 47 1.00 -2.37 19.02
C ASP A 47 2.36 -1.67 18.82
N PRO A 48 3.08 -1.87 17.70
CA PRO A 48 4.32 -1.13 17.42
C PRO A 48 4.15 0.39 17.39
N GLY A 49 2.93 0.91 17.19
CA GLY A 49 2.61 2.34 17.19
C GLY A 49 2.16 2.90 18.55
N ASN A 50 1.98 2.03 19.56
CA ASN A 50 1.47 2.41 20.87
C ASN A 50 2.60 2.86 21.80
N THR A 51 2.60 4.12 22.24
CA THR A 51 3.67 4.65 23.11
C THR A 51 3.69 4.05 24.51
N ASN A 52 2.61 3.43 24.98
CA ASN A 52 2.59 2.72 26.26
C ASN A 52 3.29 1.36 26.17
N LEU A 53 3.21 0.71 25.02
CA LEU A 53 3.81 -0.60 24.77
C LEU A 53 5.22 -0.50 24.20
N ASN A 54 5.45 0.44 23.28
CA ASN A 54 6.71 0.65 22.58
C ASN A 54 7.13 2.14 22.61
N PRO A 55 7.54 2.69 23.76
CA PRO A 55 7.81 4.12 23.91
C PRO A 55 8.91 4.65 22.98
N TYR A 56 9.89 3.81 22.63
CA TYR A 56 11.02 4.18 21.77
C TYR A 56 10.73 3.91 20.27
N GLY A 57 9.99 2.85 19.94
CA GLY A 57 9.67 2.46 18.58
C GLY A 57 8.40 3.09 18.00
N ALA A 58 7.46 3.54 18.84
CA ALA A 58 6.17 4.08 18.40
C ALA A 58 6.30 5.25 17.41
N SER A 59 7.26 6.15 17.60
CA SER A 59 7.52 7.24 16.67
C SER A 59 7.93 6.75 15.28
N TYR A 60 8.71 5.66 15.20
CA TYR A 60 9.11 5.06 13.94
C TYR A 60 7.92 4.45 13.21
N PHE A 61 7.10 3.66 13.90
CA PHE A 61 5.93 3.02 13.28
C PHE A 61 4.88 4.05 12.81
N ASN A 62 4.55 5.02 13.66
CA ASN A 62 3.60 6.07 13.28
C ASN A 62 4.12 6.92 12.10
N SER A 63 5.44 7.20 12.07
CA SER A 63 6.08 7.84 10.91
C SER A 63 6.04 6.96 9.66
N ALA A 64 6.19 5.63 9.81
CA ALA A 64 6.05 4.66 8.73
C ALA A 64 4.68 4.78 8.08
N CYS A 65 3.60 4.80 8.88
CA CYS A 65 2.23 4.97 8.41
C CYS A 65 2.01 6.32 7.72
N ILE A 66 2.47 7.42 8.32
CA ILE A 66 2.32 8.78 7.76
C ILE A 66 3.01 8.90 6.41
N LEU A 67 4.31 8.57 6.35
CA LEU A 67 5.12 8.74 5.15
C LEU A 67 4.67 7.79 4.04
N SER A 68 4.37 6.53 4.37
CA SER A 68 3.91 5.55 3.40
C SER A 68 2.50 5.88 2.90
N GLY A 69 1.62 6.40 3.77
CA GLY A 69 0.30 6.90 3.38
C GLY A 69 0.39 8.03 2.34
N LEU A 70 1.27 9.02 2.56
CA LEU A 70 1.54 10.09 1.59
C LEU A 70 2.06 9.53 0.26
N LEU A 71 2.99 8.59 0.30
CA LEU A 71 3.55 7.98 -0.91
C LEU A 71 2.53 7.10 -1.64
N LEU A 72 1.63 6.43 -0.93
CA LEU A 72 0.52 5.69 -1.54
C LEU A 72 -0.45 6.64 -2.25
N VAL A 73 -0.76 7.82 -1.69
CA VAL A 73 -1.54 8.85 -2.39
C VAL A 73 -0.86 9.24 -3.70
N LEU A 74 0.45 9.51 -3.69
CA LEU A 74 1.22 9.83 -4.90
C LEU A 74 1.26 8.66 -5.89
N PHE A 75 1.36 7.41 -5.39
CA PHE A 75 1.31 6.20 -6.19
C PHE A 75 0.00 6.12 -6.99
N TYR A 76 -1.14 6.22 -6.30
CA TYR A 76 -2.46 6.12 -6.93
C TYR A 76 -2.76 7.29 -7.86
N LEU A 77 -2.35 8.52 -7.52
CA LEU A 77 -2.42 9.68 -8.43
C LEU A 77 -1.58 9.43 -9.70
N GLY A 78 -0.38 8.86 -9.54
CA GLY A 78 0.52 8.54 -10.64
C GLY A 78 -0.03 7.51 -11.63
N LEU A 79 -1.03 6.70 -11.22
CA LEU A 79 -1.72 5.76 -12.11
C LEU A 79 -2.54 6.45 -13.21
N ILE A 80 -2.67 7.80 -13.18
CA ILE A 80 -3.39 8.54 -14.22
C ILE A 80 -2.80 8.29 -15.62
N ARG A 81 -1.49 8.02 -15.72
CA ARG A 81 -0.81 7.69 -16.98
C ARG A 81 -1.26 6.36 -17.60
N TRP A 82 -1.98 5.54 -16.86
CA TRP A 82 -2.48 4.26 -17.31
C TRP A 82 -3.92 4.28 -17.84
N HIS A 83 -4.57 5.44 -17.89
CA HIS A 83 -5.91 5.55 -18.47
C HIS A 83 -5.90 5.11 -19.93
N SER A 84 -6.80 4.20 -20.29
CA SER A 84 -7.08 3.81 -21.67
C SER A 84 -8.29 4.58 -22.22
N ASP A 85 -8.46 4.53 -23.54
CA ASP A 85 -9.65 5.06 -24.21
C ASP A 85 -10.89 4.18 -23.99
N HIS A 86 -10.71 2.95 -23.48
CA HIS A 86 -11.81 2.04 -23.23
C HIS A 86 -12.58 2.44 -21.96
N THR A 87 -13.83 2.89 -22.13
CA THR A 87 -14.65 3.48 -21.06
C THR A 87 -14.74 2.62 -19.80
N VAL A 88 -14.89 1.30 -19.94
CA VAL A 88 -14.99 0.40 -18.78
C VAL A 88 -13.68 0.35 -18.00
N GLN A 89 -12.54 0.17 -18.67
CA GLN A 89 -11.23 0.10 -18.00
C GLN A 89 -10.91 1.44 -17.34
N LYS A 90 -11.24 2.54 -18.03
CA LYS A 90 -11.12 3.89 -17.51
C LYS A 90 -11.92 4.10 -16.23
N ALA A 91 -13.19 3.66 -16.21
CA ALA A 91 -14.05 3.75 -15.03
C ALA A 91 -13.54 2.89 -13.87
N LEU A 92 -13.15 1.63 -14.15
CA LEU A 92 -12.57 0.74 -13.15
C LEU A 92 -11.30 1.36 -12.54
N LEU A 93 -10.39 1.87 -13.36
CA LEU A 93 -9.17 2.51 -12.89
C LEU A 93 -9.48 3.75 -12.05
N ALA A 94 -10.40 4.60 -12.48
CA ALA A 94 -10.79 5.80 -11.73
C ALA A 94 -11.37 5.48 -10.34
N ILE A 95 -12.28 4.49 -10.25
CA ILE A 95 -12.84 4.02 -8.97
C ILE A 95 -11.72 3.47 -8.08
N GLY A 96 -10.85 2.64 -8.65
CA GLY A 96 -9.71 2.06 -7.95
C GLY A 96 -8.73 3.12 -7.43
N GLN A 97 -8.44 4.15 -8.22
CA GLN A 97 -7.58 5.27 -7.81
C GLN A 97 -8.20 6.09 -6.69
N LEU A 98 -9.47 6.48 -6.79
CA LEU A 98 -10.15 7.24 -5.74
C LEU A 98 -10.15 6.46 -4.42
N SER A 99 -10.40 5.16 -4.50
CA SER A 99 -10.35 4.26 -3.34
C SER A 99 -8.92 4.16 -2.80
N GLY A 100 -7.92 4.00 -3.66
CA GLY A 100 -6.51 3.93 -3.27
C GLY A 100 -5.99 5.23 -2.64
N ILE A 101 -6.38 6.39 -3.16
CA ILE A 101 -6.07 7.69 -2.56
C ILE A 101 -6.68 7.78 -1.17
N THR A 102 -7.94 7.34 -1.02
CA THR A 102 -8.61 7.29 0.29
C THR A 102 -7.89 6.34 1.24
N SER A 103 -7.42 5.20 0.77
CA SER A 103 -6.59 4.25 1.53
C SER A 103 -5.30 4.90 2.02
N GLY A 104 -4.53 5.54 1.14
CA GLY A 104 -3.30 6.25 1.51
C GLY A 104 -3.55 7.35 2.55
N ALA A 105 -4.62 8.12 2.38
CA ALA A 105 -5.03 9.14 3.35
C ALA A 105 -5.44 8.50 4.70
N ALA A 106 -6.16 7.38 4.68
CA ALA A 106 -6.56 6.67 5.89
C ALA A 106 -5.35 6.09 6.64
N LEU A 107 -4.36 5.54 5.94
CA LEU A 107 -3.10 5.07 6.55
C LEU A 107 -2.32 6.22 7.21
N LEU A 108 -2.28 7.37 6.54
CA LEU A 108 -1.69 8.60 7.11
C LEU A 108 -2.41 8.98 8.40
N MET A 109 -3.74 9.02 8.37
CA MET A 109 -4.54 9.36 9.55
C MET A 109 -4.37 8.35 10.68
N ALA A 110 -4.23 7.05 10.38
CA ALA A 110 -3.95 6.02 11.38
C ALA A 110 -2.60 6.25 12.08
N GLY A 111 -1.59 6.77 11.38
CA GLY A 111 -0.32 7.18 11.99
C GLY A 111 -0.42 8.47 12.81
N LEU A 112 -1.25 9.44 12.40
CA LEU A 112 -1.53 10.67 13.17
C LEU A 112 -2.44 10.45 14.39
N ARG A 113 -3.20 9.35 14.39
CA ARG A 113 -4.07 8.89 15.48
C ARG A 113 -3.66 7.48 15.88
N PRO A 114 -2.53 7.31 16.59
CA PRO A 114 -2.04 6.00 17.04
C PRO A 114 -3.06 5.25 17.91
N ALA A 115 -2.80 3.97 18.19
CA ALA A 115 -3.68 3.06 18.93
C ALA A 115 -4.29 3.64 20.23
N LEU A 116 -3.58 4.54 20.92
CA LEU A 116 -4.06 5.21 22.14
C LEU A 116 -5.31 6.08 21.93
N TYR A 117 -5.59 6.50 20.70
CA TYR A 117 -6.79 7.26 20.32
C TYR A 117 -8.02 6.36 20.11
N GLY A 118 -7.91 5.06 20.36
CA GLY A 118 -9.02 4.11 20.44
C GLY A 118 -9.90 4.12 19.20
N SER A 119 -11.12 4.65 19.33
CA SER A 119 -12.13 4.67 18.25
C SER A 119 -11.67 5.42 16.99
N GLU A 120 -10.86 6.48 17.12
CA GLU A 120 -10.35 7.20 15.94
C GLU A 120 -9.37 6.31 15.16
N HIS A 121 -8.45 5.64 15.85
CA HIS A 121 -7.50 4.73 15.22
C HIS A 121 -8.24 3.57 14.53
N TYR A 122 -9.22 2.99 15.22
CA TYR A 122 -10.05 1.91 14.68
C TYR A 122 -10.82 2.34 13.42
N LEU A 123 -11.37 3.55 13.40
CA LEU A 123 -12.05 4.10 12.22
C LEU A 123 -11.09 4.16 11.03
N TRP A 124 -9.91 4.77 11.20
CA TRP A 124 -8.98 5.00 10.09
C TRP A 124 -8.37 3.70 9.55
N THR A 125 -8.03 2.76 10.43
CA THR A 125 -7.55 1.43 10.03
C THR A 125 -8.64 0.62 9.31
N THR A 126 -9.91 0.75 9.72
CA THR A 126 -11.06 0.15 9.00
C THR A 126 -11.25 0.75 7.62
N VAL A 127 -11.22 2.08 7.51
CA VAL A 127 -11.31 2.79 6.21
C VAL A 127 -10.15 2.38 5.31
N PHE A 128 -8.94 2.29 5.85
CA PHE A 128 -7.75 1.85 5.13
C PHE A 128 -7.92 0.43 4.55
N LEU A 129 -8.31 -0.56 5.36
CA LEU A 129 -8.51 -1.93 4.88
C LEU A 129 -9.59 -2.02 3.80
N GLY A 130 -10.75 -1.40 4.03
CA GLY A 130 -11.86 -1.45 3.08
C GLY A 130 -11.54 -0.77 1.76
N THR A 131 -10.96 0.43 1.80
CA THR A 131 -10.62 1.16 0.57
C THR A 131 -9.42 0.55 -0.17
N THR A 132 -8.50 -0.12 0.55
CA THR A 132 -7.44 -0.93 -0.07
C THR A 132 -8.00 -2.13 -0.82
N ALA A 133 -8.95 -2.86 -0.21
CA ALA A 133 -9.61 -4.00 -0.87
C ALA A 133 -10.33 -3.56 -2.16
N ILE A 134 -11.07 -2.44 -2.10
CA ILE A 134 -11.74 -1.85 -3.27
C ILE A 134 -10.72 -1.43 -4.32
N ALA A 135 -9.65 -0.74 -3.94
CA ALA A 135 -8.59 -0.33 -4.86
C ALA A 135 -7.97 -1.53 -5.59
N LEU A 136 -7.60 -2.58 -4.84
CA LEU A 136 -7.03 -3.79 -5.40
C LEU A 136 -8.00 -4.49 -6.36
N LEU A 137 -9.29 -4.61 -6.00
CA LEU A 137 -10.31 -5.21 -6.87
C LEU A 137 -10.41 -4.47 -8.21
N PHE A 138 -10.64 -3.16 -8.15
CA PHE A 138 -10.93 -2.37 -9.33
C PHE A 138 -9.72 -2.15 -10.24
N ILE A 139 -8.53 -1.90 -9.65
CA ILE A 139 -7.30 -1.75 -10.45
C ILE A 139 -6.90 -3.09 -11.06
N THR A 140 -6.98 -4.19 -10.29
CA THR A 140 -6.67 -5.52 -10.82
C THR A 140 -7.61 -5.89 -11.97
N ALA A 141 -8.91 -5.59 -11.85
CA ALA A 141 -9.88 -5.80 -12.92
C ALA A 141 -9.60 -4.93 -14.15
N ALA A 142 -9.22 -3.65 -13.96
CA ALA A 142 -8.89 -2.74 -15.06
C ALA A 142 -7.70 -3.24 -15.91
N PHE A 143 -6.80 -4.00 -15.30
CA PHE A 143 -5.56 -4.48 -15.89
C PHE A 143 -5.58 -5.96 -16.30
N LEU A 144 -6.72 -6.63 -16.18
CA LEU A 144 -6.85 -8.02 -16.56
C LEU A 144 -6.53 -8.19 -18.07
N GLY A 145 -5.53 -9.02 -18.37
CA GLY A 145 -5.07 -9.25 -19.75
C GLY A 145 -4.18 -8.16 -20.34
N HIS A 146 -3.77 -7.15 -19.56
CA HIS A 146 -2.86 -6.12 -20.04
C HIS A 146 -1.42 -6.67 -20.16
N LEU A 147 -0.76 -6.48 -21.33
CA LEU A 147 0.54 -7.12 -21.65
C LEU A 147 1.65 -6.87 -20.61
N TYR A 148 1.71 -5.65 -20.07
CA TYR A 148 2.69 -5.24 -19.07
C TYR A 148 2.26 -5.56 -17.61
N TYR A 149 1.04 -6.07 -17.42
CA TYR A 149 0.53 -6.49 -16.12
C TYR A 149 0.63 -8.02 -16.02
N GLY A 150 1.75 -8.49 -15.47
CA GLY A 150 2.05 -9.91 -15.41
C GLY A 150 1.13 -10.68 -14.45
N TRP A 151 1.00 -11.98 -14.71
CA TRP A 151 0.32 -12.94 -13.83
C TRP A 151 0.73 -12.84 -12.35
N PRO A 152 2.02 -12.66 -11.99
CA PRO A 152 2.40 -12.50 -10.58
C PRO A 152 1.72 -11.31 -9.91
N THR A 153 1.66 -10.15 -10.57
CA THR A 153 1.02 -8.94 -10.02
C THR A 153 -0.48 -9.15 -9.86
N LEU A 154 -1.13 -9.79 -10.83
CA LEU A 154 -2.54 -10.19 -10.74
C LEU A 154 -2.81 -11.07 -9.52
N LEU A 155 -2.01 -12.12 -9.32
CA LEU A 155 -2.18 -13.05 -8.20
C LEU A 155 -1.96 -12.39 -6.85
N ILE A 156 -0.92 -11.55 -6.72
CA ILE A 156 -0.66 -10.79 -5.49
C ILE A 156 -1.82 -9.82 -5.21
N GLY A 157 -2.39 -9.21 -6.26
CA GLY A 157 -3.55 -8.32 -6.13
C GLY A 157 -4.81 -9.03 -5.64
N ILE A 158 -5.12 -10.20 -6.20
CA ILE A 158 -6.25 -11.05 -5.77
C ILE A 158 -6.04 -11.51 -4.32
N MET A 159 -4.83 -11.95 -3.98
CA MET A 159 -4.46 -12.36 -2.62
C MET A 159 -4.62 -11.21 -1.63
N GLY A 160 -4.07 -10.03 -1.93
CA GLY A 160 -4.17 -8.85 -1.09
C GLY A 160 -5.61 -8.39 -0.89
N MET A 161 -6.40 -8.35 -1.96
CA MET A 161 -7.84 -8.02 -1.90
C MET A 161 -8.57 -9.00 -0.97
N THR A 162 -8.34 -10.31 -1.15
CA THR A 162 -9.01 -11.36 -0.37
C THR A 162 -8.67 -11.26 1.11
N LEU A 163 -7.39 -11.07 1.45
CA LEU A 163 -6.95 -10.96 2.83
C LEU A 163 -7.40 -9.65 3.49
N CYS A 164 -7.42 -8.52 2.76
CA CYS A 164 -8.02 -7.28 3.26
C CYS A 164 -9.52 -7.44 3.53
N MET A 165 -10.25 -8.16 2.68
CA MET A 165 -11.68 -8.45 2.91
C MET A 165 -11.89 -9.35 4.13
N ILE A 166 -11.08 -10.38 4.31
CA ILE A 166 -11.15 -11.26 5.49
C ILE A 166 -10.86 -10.46 6.77
N ALA A 167 -9.77 -9.69 6.80
CA ALA A 167 -9.42 -8.84 7.95
C ALA A 167 -10.53 -7.83 8.26
N LEU A 168 -11.10 -7.19 7.24
CA LEU A 168 -12.22 -6.27 7.39
C LEU A 168 -13.47 -6.97 7.98
N ILE A 169 -13.84 -8.14 7.46
CA ILE A 169 -15.00 -8.90 7.97
C ILE A 169 -14.78 -9.27 9.44
N LEU A 170 -13.63 -9.85 9.78
CA LEU A 170 -13.29 -10.21 11.15
C LEU A 170 -13.42 -9.02 12.10
N ARG A 171 -12.85 -7.87 11.69
CA ARG A 171 -12.94 -6.61 12.42
C ARG A 171 -14.38 -6.12 12.60
N LEU A 172 -15.21 -6.19 11.56
CA LEU A 172 -16.63 -5.78 11.62
C LEU A 172 -17.50 -6.68 12.50
N VAL A 173 -17.13 -7.95 12.68
CA VAL A 173 -17.79 -8.88 13.62
C VAL A 173 -17.14 -8.87 15.01
N SER A 174 -16.28 -7.89 15.30
CA SER A 174 -15.56 -7.73 16.58
C SER A 174 -14.69 -8.94 16.94
N ILE A 175 -14.19 -9.66 15.93
CA ILE A 175 -13.17 -10.69 16.10
C ILE A 175 -11.83 -10.02 15.80
N ASP A 176 -11.11 -9.67 16.86
CA ASP A 176 -9.80 -9.04 16.73
C ASP A 176 -8.70 -10.11 16.72
N ILE A 177 -8.03 -10.22 15.58
CA ILE A 177 -6.91 -11.14 15.38
C ILE A 177 -5.75 -10.25 14.93
N GLY A 178 -4.86 -9.89 15.85
CA GLY A 178 -3.77 -8.94 15.57
C GLY A 178 -2.98 -9.26 14.29
N ILE A 179 -2.73 -10.56 14.02
CA ILE A 179 -1.99 -11.00 12.84
C ILE A 179 -2.77 -10.87 11.52
N ALA A 180 -4.11 -10.77 11.55
CA ALA A 180 -4.93 -10.71 10.36
C ALA A 180 -4.68 -9.42 9.56
N ASP A 181 -4.56 -8.28 10.25
CA ASP A 181 -4.28 -6.99 9.62
C ASP A 181 -2.87 -6.98 9.00
N LEU A 182 -1.88 -7.53 9.71
CA LEU A 182 -0.53 -7.67 9.17
C LEU A 182 -0.50 -8.55 7.91
N ILE A 183 -1.17 -9.71 7.95
CA ILE A 183 -1.28 -10.62 6.81
C ILE A 183 -2.04 -10.00 5.63
N ALA A 184 -2.98 -9.08 5.88
CA ALA A 184 -3.67 -8.34 4.84
C ALA A 184 -2.81 -7.24 4.20
N VAL A 185 -2.01 -6.53 5.00
CA VAL A 185 -1.21 -5.38 4.55
C VAL A 185 0.00 -5.81 3.73
N ILE A 186 0.70 -6.88 4.11
CA ILE A 186 1.88 -7.39 3.39
C ILE A 186 1.61 -7.59 1.88
N PRO A 187 0.61 -8.38 1.45
CA PRO A 187 0.33 -8.58 0.03
C PRO A 187 -0.15 -7.31 -0.67
N ALA A 188 -0.84 -6.40 0.02
CA ALA A 188 -1.22 -5.11 -0.57
C ALA A 188 0.02 -4.26 -0.91
N PHE A 189 1.00 -4.19 -0.01
CA PHE A 189 2.28 -3.50 -0.27
C PHE A 189 3.12 -4.23 -1.33
N LEU A 190 3.16 -5.56 -1.31
CA LEU A 190 3.82 -6.33 -2.37
C LEU A 190 3.18 -6.09 -3.74
N TRP A 191 1.85 -5.95 -3.79
CA TRP A 191 1.15 -5.59 -5.02
C TRP A 191 1.57 -4.22 -5.52
N VAL A 192 1.64 -3.21 -4.65
CA VAL A 192 2.14 -1.87 -5.00
C VAL A 192 3.55 -1.94 -5.59
N GLY A 193 4.41 -2.80 -5.04
CA GLY A 193 5.79 -2.98 -5.51
C GLY A 193 5.86 -3.65 -6.87
N ALA A 194 5.13 -4.74 -7.04
CA ALA A 194 5.03 -5.45 -8.31
C ALA A 194 4.43 -4.55 -9.41
N PHE A 195 3.39 -3.77 -9.08
CA PHE A 195 2.79 -2.81 -9.99
C PHE A 195 3.77 -1.69 -10.38
N SER A 196 4.54 -1.20 -9.41
CA SER A 196 5.57 -0.18 -9.62
C SER A 196 6.67 -0.67 -10.55
N GLY A 197 7.09 -1.93 -10.42
CA GLY A 197 8.06 -2.57 -11.30
C GLY A 197 7.53 -2.76 -12.73
N ASN A 198 6.28 -3.17 -12.88
CA ASN A 198 5.60 -3.26 -14.18
C ASN A 198 5.49 -1.89 -14.86
N THR A 199 5.14 -0.87 -14.07
CA THR A 199 5.08 0.52 -14.52
C THR A 199 6.44 1.03 -14.98
N TYR A 200 7.50 0.79 -14.22
CA TYR A 200 8.85 1.14 -14.64
C TYR A 200 9.21 0.48 -15.98
N SER A 201 9.04 -0.84 -16.08
CA SER A 201 9.41 -1.63 -17.25
C SER A 201 8.71 -1.16 -18.53
N ARG A 202 7.42 -0.79 -18.43
CA ARG A 202 6.68 -0.24 -19.58
C ARG A 202 7.29 1.07 -20.06
N PHE A 203 7.37 2.06 -19.18
CA PHE A 203 7.69 3.43 -19.59
C PHE A 203 9.18 3.61 -19.89
N ALA A 204 10.07 2.93 -19.17
CA ALA A 204 11.49 2.89 -19.53
C ALA A 204 11.73 2.21 -20.90
N GLY A 205 10.94 1.17 -21.23
CA GLY A 205 10.98 0.53 -22.54
C GLY A 205 10.51 1.43 -23.68
N GLU A 206 9.51 2.28 -23.44
CA GLU A 206 9.05 3.30 -24.40
C GLU A 206 10.14 4.35 -24.67
N GLU A 207 10.88 4.80 -23.63
CA GLU A 207 11.97 5.75 -23.79
C GLU A 207 13.13 5.22 -24.65
N LEU A 208 13.53 3.97 -24.42
CA LEU A 208 14.60 3.33 -25.19
C LEU A 208 14.26 3.29 -26.68
N LYS A 209 13.01 3.00 -27.03
CA LYS A 209 12.56 3.01 -28.43
C LYS A 209 12.66 4.39 -29.07
N ILE A 210 12.31 5.46 -28.33
CA ILE A 210 12.38 6.83 -28.82
C ILE A 210 13.85 7.26 -29.02
N SER A 211 14.74 6.93 -28.08
CA SER A 211 16.16 7.30 -28.16
C SER A 211 16.93 6.59 -29.27
N VAL A 212 16.49 5.41 -29.73
CA VAL A 212 17.10 4.70 -30.86
C VAL A 212 16.57 5.19 -32.21
N ALA A 213 15.38 5.81 -32.22
CA ALA A 213 14.71 6.27 -33.43
C ALA A 213 15.06 7.71 -33.84
N GLY A 214 15.80 8.46 -33.02
CA GLY A 214 16.25 9.84 -33.28
C GLY A 214 17.76 9.94 -33.33
#